data_AF-D7DL76-F1
#
_entry.id   AF-D7DL76-F1
#
_cell.length_a   1.000
_cell.length_b   1.000
_cell.length_c   1.000
_cell.angle_alpha   90.00
_cell.angle_beta   90.00
_cell.angle_gamma   90.00
#
_symmetry.space_group_name_H-M   'P 1'
#
loop_
_entity.id
_entity.type
_entity.pdbx_description
1 polymer ?
#
loop_
_entity_poly.entity_id
_entity_poly.type
_entity_poly.pdbx_seq_one_letter_code
_entity_poly.pdbx_strand_id
1 'polypeptide(L)'
;MSDSELSHTKPKVHAKLSVILSLLKAFKLAELLALANNLLAIVAFIYTPELPLKVLAILILAVGLGVFYFALRIRIDITLFEQWDSFEINALDDALSNINPKHQTGRALEERLQGSYRLFNRGLVLVFVQFFLLITAVWLA
;
A
#
# COMPACT_ATOMS: atom_id res chain seq x y z
N MET A 1 4.46 16.70 -37.03
CA MET A 1 4.80 15.85 -35.88
C MET A 1 4.29 14.46 -36.22
N SER A 2 5.19 13.53 -36.53
CA SER A 2 4.92 12.31 -37.29
C SER A 2 4.32 11.21 -36.41
N ASP A 3 3.30 10.50 -36.93
CA ASP A 3 2.60 9.37 -36.30
C ASP A 3 3.50 8.22 -35.82
N SER A 4 4.79 8.20 -36.19
CA SER A 4 5.77 7.22 -35.71
C SER A 4 6.23 7.46 -34.26
N GLU A 5 6.15 8.68 -33.72
CA GLU A 5 6.51 8.96 -32.31
C GLU A 5 5.40 8.58 -31.31
N LEU A 6 4.14 8.57 -31.75
CA LEU A 6 2.98 8.14 -30.95
C LEU A 6 2.92 6.61 -30.76
N SER A 7 3.48 5.85 -31.69
CA SER A 7 3.46 4.37 -31.68
C SER A 7 4.39 3.77 -30.64
N HIS A 8 5.56 4.37 -30.40
CA HIS A 8 6.56 3.85 -29.44
C HIS A 8 6.35 4.30 -27.99
N THR A 9 5.54 5.33 -27.75
CA THR A 9 5.26 5.86 -26.40
C THR A 9 4.21 5.03 -25.66
N LYS A 10 3.14 4.59 -26.33
CA LYS A 10 2.13 3.66 -25.78
C LYS A 10 2.72 2.37 -25.16
N PRO A 11 3.56 1.58 -25.86
CA PRO A 11 4.06 0.31 -25.32
C PRO A 11 4.95 0.50 -24.09
N LYS A 12 5.71 1.61 -24.02
CA LYS A 12 6.54 1.93 -22.84
C LYS A 12 5.69 2.29 -21.62
N VAL A 13 4.61 3.03 -21.82
CA VAL A 13 3.65 3.38 -20.75
C VAL A 13 2.93 2.13 -20.24
N HIS A 14 2.44 1.26 -21.12
CA HIS A 14 1.80 0.00 -20.72
C HIS A 14 2.76 -0.95 -19.99
N ALA A 15 4.00 -1.07 -20.45
CA ALA A 15 5.00 -1.91 -19.78
C ALA A 15 5.27 -1.41 -18.35
N LYS A 16 5.46 -0.10 -18.17
CA LYS A 16 5.69 0.49 -16.85
C LYS A 16 4.49 0.33 -15.92
N LEU A 17 3.29 0.56 -16.43
CA LEU A 17 2.04 0.36 -15.69
C LEU A 17 1.89 -1.10 -15.24
N SER A 18 2.16 -2.07 -16.12
CA SER A 18 2.10 -3.50 -15.82
C SER A 18 3.10 -3.93 -14.74
N VAL A 19 4.33 -3.42 -14.80
CA VAL A 19 5.36 -3.71 -13.77
C VAL A 19 4.94 -3.15 -12.41
N ILE A 20 4.47 -1.90 -12.38
CA ILE A 20 4.06 -1.28 -11.11
C ILE A 20 2.81 -1.97 -10.54
N LEU A 21 1.82 -2.30 -11.37
CA LEU A 21 0.65 -3.08 -10.96
C LEU A 21 1.06 -4.42 -10.35
N SER A 22 1.98 -5.14 -10.98
CA SER A 22 2.50 -6.40 -10.47
C SER A 22 3.16 -6.23 -9.10
N LEU A 23 3.96 -5.18 -8.93
CA LEU A 23 4.61 -4.87 -7.66
C LEU A 23 3.59 -4.51 -6.56
N LEU A 24 2.60 -3.67 -6.89
CA LEU A 24 1.55 -3.29 -5.95
C LEU A 24 0.72 -4.51 -5.53
N LYS A 25 0.42 -5.44 -6.45
CA LYS A 25 -0.24 -6.71 -6.15
C LYS A 25 0.59 -7.59 -5.21
N ALA A 26 1.91 -7.57 -5.31
CA ALA A 26 2.81 -8.29 -4.40
C ALA A 26 2.70 -7.82 -2.94
N PHE A 27 2.15 -6.61 -2.69
CA PHE A 27 1.86 -6.14 -1.33
C PHE A 27 0.88 -7.05 -0.57
N LYS A 28 0.14 -7.92 -1.26
CA LYS A 28 -0.70 -8.95 -0.64
C LYS A 28 0.08 -9.85 0.32
N LEU A 29 1.34 -10.14 0.02
CA LEU A 29 2.20 -10.92 0.91
C LEU A 29 2.50 -10.15 2.20
N ALA A 30 2.81 -8.86 2.11
CA ALA A 30 3.00 -7.98 3.26
C ALA A 30 1.73 -7.89 4.12
N GLU A 31 0.55 -7.81 3.51
CA GLU A 31 -0.73 -7.86 4.23
C GLU A 31 -0.90 -9.18 5.00
N LEU A 32 -0.59 -10.33 4.36
CA LEU A 32 -0.71 -11.64 5.00
C LEU A 32 0.26 -11.79 6.18
N LEU A 33 1.50 -11.33 6.01
CA LEU A 33 2.50 -11.34 7.08
C LEU A 33 2.08 -10.45 8.26
N ALA A 34 1.52 -9.27 7.97
CA ALA A 34 1.00 -8.37 9.01
C ALA A 34 -0.20 -8.96 9.75
N LEU A 35 -1.08 -9.68 9.04
CA LEU A 35 -2.19 -10.41 9.64
C LEU A 35 -1.67 -11.52 10.58
N ALA A 36 -0.74 -12.35 10.11
CA ALA A 36 -0.16 -13.42 10.92
C ALA A 36 0.50 -12.86 12.19
N ASN A 37 1.25 -11.76 12.07
CA ASN A 37 1.88 -11.09 13.20
C ASN A 37 0.84 -10.52 14.19
N ASN A 38 -0.25 -9.93 13.69
CA ASN A 38 -1.36 -9.48 14.54
C ASN A 38 -2.02 -10.64 15.30
N LEU A 39 -2.21 -11.80 14.67
CA LEU A 39 -2.76 -12.97 15.35
C LEU A 39 -1.84 -13.43 16.49
N LEU A 40 -0.52 -13.47 16.27
CA LEU A 40 0.45 -13.78 17.32
C LEU A 40 0.41 -12.77 18.46
N ALA A 41 0.27 -11.47 18.16
CA ALA A 41 0.13 -10.44 19.18
C ALA A 41 -1.16 -10.60 20.01
N ILE A 42 -2.28 -10.97 19.39
CA ILE A 42 -3.53 -11.28 20.12
C ILE A 42 -3.32 -12.44 21.09
N VAL A 43 -2.65 -13.51 20.62
CA VAL A 43 -2.31 -14.66 21.48
C VAL A 43 -1.44 -14.20 22.66
N ALA A 44 -0.35 -13.48 22.40
CA ALA A 44 0.52 -12.96 23.47
C ALA A 44 -0.23 -12.06 24.47
N PHE A 45 -1.14 -11.21 23.98
CA PHE A 45 -1.93 -10.33 24.84
C PHE A 45 -2.86 -11.09 25.79
N ILE A 46 -3.47 -12.19 25.30
CA ILE A 46 -4.42 -13.00 26.08
C ILE A 46 -3.69 -13.88 27.09
N TYR A 47 -2.60 -14.53 26.69
CA TYR A 47 -1.96 -15.59 27.49
C TYR A 47 -0.84 -15.10 28.40
N THR A 48 -0.28 -13.91 28.18
CA THR A 48 0.81 -13.41 29.01
C THR A 48 0.29 -12.46 30.10
N PRO A 49 0.64 -12.69 31.39
CA PRO A 49 0.27 -11.76 32.46
C PRO A 49 1.12 -10.48 32.47
N GLU A 50 2.33 -10.50 31.88
CA GLU A 50 3.29 -9.41 31.99
C GLU A 50 2.87 -8.15 31.23
N LEU A 51 2.86 -7.01 31.94
CA LEU A 51 2.47 -5.72 31.39
C LEU A 51 3.33 -5.30 30.17
N PRO A 52 4.68 -5.46 30.16
CA PRO A 52 5.49 -5.08 29.01
C PRO A 52 5.09 -5.80 27.72
N LEU A 53 4.78 -7.10 27.81
CA LEU A 53 4.36 -7.91 26.66
C LEU A 53 2.98 -7.52 26.16
N LYS A 54 2.05 -7.15 27.05
CA LYS A 54 0.75 -6.60 26.65
C LYS A 54 0.89 -5.27 25.91
N VAL A 55 1.75 -4.38 26.38
CA VAL A 55 2.03 -3.10 25.70
C VAL A 55 2.62 -3.35 24.30
N LEU A 56 3.59 -4.26 24.18
CA LEU A 56 4.15 -4.64 22.88
C LEU A 56 3.10 -5.25 21.95
N ALA A 57 2.24 -6.12 22.46
CA ALA A 57 1.15 -6.70 21.67
C ALA A 57 0.20 -5.62 21.12
N ILE A 58 -0.18 -4.62 21.94
CA ILE A 58 -0.99 -3.48 21.49
C ILE A 58 -0.27 -2.68 20.41
N LEU A 59 1.04 -2.42 20.57
CA LEU A 59 1.83 -1.70 19.57
C LEU A 59 1.91 -2.47 18.24
N ILE A 60 2.12 -3.80 18.29
CA ILE A 60 2.12 -4.67 17.10
C ILE A 60 0.77 -4.56 16.38
N LEU A 61 -0.34 -4.60 17.11
CA LEU A 61 -1.68 -4.46 16.53
C LEU A 61 -1.89 -3.10 15.89
N ALA A 62 -1.49 -2.01 16.58
CA ALA A 62 -1.61 -0.65 16.05
C ALA A 62 -0.79 -0.46 14.76
N VAL A 63 0.44 -0.97 14.73
CA VAL A 63 1.28 -0.94 13.51
C VAL A 63 0.66 -1.78 12.40
N GLY A 64 0.14 -2.97 12.72
CA GLY A 64 -0.54 -3.84 11.76
C GLY A 64 -1.77 -3.18 11.13
N LEU A 65 -2.58 -2.44 11.90
CA LEU A 65 -3.68 -1.62 11.36
C LEU A 65 -3.16 -0.56 10.36
N GLY A 66 -1.99 0.03 10.64
CA GLY A 66 -1.30 0.91 9.70
C GLY A 66 -0.96 0.21 8.39
N VAL A 67 -0.47 -1.03 8.43
CA VAL A 67 -0.23 -1.84 7.22
C VAL A 67 -1.52 -2.08 6.44
N PHE A 68 -2.63 -2.42 7.11
CA PHE A 68 -3.93 -2.60 6.46
C PHE A 68 -4.45 -1.33 5.79
N TYR A 69 -4.23 -0.16 6.41
CA TYR A 69 -4.55 1.13 5.77
C TYR A 69 -3.80 1.31 4.44
N PHE A 70 -2.48 1.02 4.41
CA PHE A 70 -1.72 1.08 3.16
C PHE A 70 -2.18 0.01 2.15
N ALA A 71 -2.50 -1.21 2.60
CA ALA A 71 -3.01 -2.28 1.74
C ALA A 71 -4.34 -1.91 1.07
N LEU A 72 -5.24 -1.23 1.80
CA LEU A 72 -6.51 -0.76 1.26
C LEU A 72 -6.26 0.31 0.19
N ARG A 73 -5.42 1.30 0.51
CA ARG A 73 -5.10 2.38 -0.42
C ARG A 73 -4.42 1.89 -1.70
N ILE A 74 -3.49 0.94 -1.57
CA ILE A 74 -2.82 0.30 -2.72
C ILE A 74 -3.83 -0.47 -3.58
N ARG A 75 -4.82 -1.14 -2.99
CA ARG A 75 -5.87 -1.84 -3.76
C ARG A 75 -6.72 -0.88 -4.57
N ILE A 76 -7.09 0.27 -4.01
CA ILE A 76 -7.80 1.31 -4.75
C ILE A 76 -6.95 1.78 -5.93
N ASP A 77 -5.68 2.08 -5.71
CA ASP A 77 -4.75 2.49 -6.77
C ASP A 77 -4.63 1.42 -7.88
N ILE A 78 -4.53 0.14 -7.52
CA ILE A 78 -4.51 -0.98 -8.48
C ILE A 78 -5.76 -0.98 -9.34
N THR A 79 -6.96 -0.91 -8.74
CA THR A 79 -8.23 -0.90 -9.48
C THR A 79 -8.31 0.29 -10.43
N LEU A 80 -7.86 1.48 -9.99
CA LEU A 80 -7.83 2.67 -10.84
C LEU A 80 -6.86 2.53 -12.01
N PHE A 81 -5.70 1.93 -11.79
CA PHE A 81 -4.68 1.71 -12.83
C PHE A 81 -5.03 0.59 -13.81
N GLU A 82 -5.76 -0.44 -13.38
CA GLU A 82 -6.25 -1.49 -14.28
C GLU A 82 -7.29 -0.97 -15.27
N GLN A 83 -8.06 0.05 -14.87
CA GLN A 83 -9.08 0.70 -15.70
C GLN A 83 -8.57 1.99 -16.37
N TRP A 84 -7.26 2.27 -16.30
CA TRP A 84 -6.69 3.55 -16.72
C TRP A 84 -7.02 3.92 -18.18
N ASP A 85 -6.93 2.96 -19.10
CA ASP A 85 -7.21 3.20 -20.53
C ASP A 85 -8.69 3.46 -20.82
N SER A 86 -9.58 3.12 -19.89
CA SER A 86 -11.03 3.32 -20.01
C SER A 86 -11.53 4.62 -19.38
N PHE A 87 -10.69 5.32 -18.60
CA PHE A 87 -11.07 6.55 -17.93
C PHE A 87 -10.74 7.78 -18.77
N GLU A 88 -11.70 8.70 -18.86
CA GLU A 88 -11.40 10.09 -19.17
C GLU A 88 -10.74 10.73 -17.95
N ILE A 89 -9.45 11.07 -18.06
CA ILE A 89 -8.63 11.56 -16.93
C ILE A 89 -9.27 12.79 -16.27
N ASN A 90 -9.91 13.67 -17.03
CA ASN A 90 -10.60 14.85 -16.50
C ASN A 90 -11.82 14.47 -15.65
N ALA A 91 -12.64 13.53 -16.13
CA ALA A 91 -13.80 13.04 -15.37
C ALA A 91 -13.38 12.26 -14.12
N LEU A 92 -12.25 11.53 -14.19
CA LEU A 92 -11.65 10.87 -13.03
C LEU A 92 -11.19 11.90 -12.00
N ASP A 93 -10.52 12.96 -12.42
CA ASP A 93 -10.01 14.01 -11.53
C ASP A 93 -11.15 14.80 -10.88
N ASP A 94 -12.22 15.07 -11.62
CA ASP A 94 -13.44 15.68 -11.09
C ASP A 94 -14.10 14.77 -10.04
N ALA A 95 -14.25 13.48 -10.34
CA ALA A 95 -14.78 12.51 -9.38
C ALA A 95 -13.91 12.40 -8.11
N LEU A 96 -12.58 12.39 -8.25
CA LEU A 96 -11.66 12.36 -7.13
C LEU A 96 -11.67 13.65 -6.31
N SER A 97 -11.86 14.81 -6.95
CA SER A 97 -11.97 16.11 -6.28
C SER A 97 -13.23 16.23 -5.43
N ASN A 98 -14.35 15.65 -5.90
CA ASN A 98 -15.61 15.60 -5.15
C ASN A 98 -15.49 14.74 -3.88
N ILE A 99 -14.71 13.66 -3.93
CA ILE A 99 -14.46 12.78 -2.78
C ILE A 99 -13.42 13.39 -1.84
N ASN A 100 -12.39 14.02 -2.38
CA ASN A 100 -11.31 14.63 -1.63
C ASN A 100 -11.01 16.04 -2.16
N PRO A 101 -11.46 17.11 -1.46
CA PRO A 101 -11.23 18.50 -1.89
C PRO A 101 -9.76 18.89 -1.99
N LYS A 102 -8.85 18.10 -1.38
CA LYS A 102 -7.40 18.30 -1.45
C LYS A 102 -6.75 17.53 -2.62
N HIS A 103 -7.55 16.93 -3.50
CA HIS A 103 -7.03 16.22 -4.66
C HIS A 103 -6.40 17.21 -5.63
N GLN A 104 -5.17 16.93 -6.05
CA GLN A 104 -4.47 17.70 -7.07
C GLN A 104 -4.86 17.15 -8.43
N THR A 105 -5.65 17.94 -9.17
CA THR A 105 -6.06 17.62 -10.54
C THR A 105 -4.91 17.82 -11.53
N GLY A 106 -4.97 17.15 -12.68
CA GLY A 106 -3.99 17.30 -13.76
C GLY A 106 -2.66 16.58 -13.54
N ARG A 107 -2.55 15.71 -12.53
CA ARG A 107 -1.32 14.93 -12.30
C ARG A 107 -1.10 13.91 -13.38
N ALA A 108 0.10 13.93 -13.96
CA ALA A 108 0.53 12.94 -14.95
C ALA A 108 0.53 11.53 -14.35
N LEU A 109 0.27 10.52 -15.19
CA LEU A 109 0.27 9.10 -14.80
C LEU A 109 1.56 8.73 -14.03
N GLU A 110 2.70 9.22 -14.50
CA GLU A 110 4.00 8.99 -13.87
C GLU A 110 4.04 9.43 -12.40
N GLU A 111 3.48 10.60 -12.09
CA GLU A 111 3.44 11.11 -10.73
C GLU A 111 2.47 10.32 -9.83
N ARG A 112 1.40 9.79 -10.41
CA ARG A 112 0.44 8.91 -9.71
C ARG A 112 1.12 7.59 -9.36
N LEU A 113 1.80 6.98 -10.33
CA LEU A 113 2.58 5.76 -10.14
C LEU A 113 3.68 5.91 -9.08
N GLN A 114 4.43 7.02 -9.10
CA GLN A 114 5.42 7.32 -8.06
C GLN A 114 4.79 7.55 -6.68
N GLY A 115 3.57 8.09 -6.64
CA GLY A 115 2.77 8.20 -5.42
C GLY A 115 2.46 6.84 -4.81
N SER A 116 1.93 5.92 -5.62
CA SER A 116 1.61 4.56 -5.18
C SER A 116 2.83 3.75 -4.78
N TYR A 117 3.96 3.91 -5.47
CA TYR A 117 5.22 3.28 -5.07
C TYR A 117 5.74 3.79 -3.71
N ARG A 118 5.60 5.10 -3.43
CA ARG A 118 5.93 5.63 -2.10
C ARG A 118 5.03 5.06 -1.00
N LEU A 119 3.75 4.84 -1.29
CA LEU A 119 2.83 4.18 -0.36
C LEU A 119 3.22 2.73 -0.11
N PHE A 120 3.60 2.00 -1.16
CA PHE A 120 4.13 0.64 -1.07
C PHE A 120 5.34 0.57 -0.13
N ASN A 121 6.34 1.42 -0.33
CA ASN A 121 7.54 1.44 0.52
C ASN A 121 7.21 1.79 1.98
N ARG A 122 6.31 2.74 2.22
CA ARG A 122 5.87 3.07 3.60
C ARG A 122 5.15 1.90 4.27
N GLY A 123 4.31 1.19 3.51
CA GLY A 123 3.67 -0.04 3.97
C GLY A 123 4.68 -1.12 4.35
N LEU A 124 5.71 -1.33 3.54
CA LEU A 124 6.78 -2.28 3.86
C LEU A 124 7.57 -1.89 5.11
N VAL A 125 7.88 -0.60 5.27
CA VAL A 125 8.54 -0.11 6.50
C VAL A 125 7.71 -0.43 7.74
N LEU A 126 6.38 -0.26 7.69
CA LEU A 126 5.53 -0.65 8.81
C LEU A 126 5.55 -2.16 9.06
N VAL A 127 5.58 -2.99 8.02
CA VAL A 127 5.74 -4.45 8.19
C VAL A 127 7.06 -4.75 8.90
N PHE A 128 8.18 -4.15 8.49
CA PHE A 128 9.47 -4.35 9.17
C PHE A 128 9.44 -3.92 10.64
N VAL A 129 8.83 -2.76 10.94
CA VAL A 129 8.63 -2.30 12.32
C VAL A 129 7.79 -3.30 13.11
N GLN A 130 6.72 -3.82 12.52
CA GLN A 130 5.86 -4.81 13.16
C GLN A 130 6.61 -6.11 13.50
N PHE A 131 7.48 -6.59 12.61
CA PHE A 131 8.33 -7.76 12.87
C PHE A 131 9.39 -7.48 13.93
N PHE A 132 9.98 -6.29 13.92
CA PHE A 132 10.94 -5.89 14.94
C PHE A 132 10.31 -5.88 16.35
N LEU A 133 9.08 -5.36 16.46
CA LEU A 133 8.31 -5.40 17.70
C LEU A 133 8.00 -6.85 18.14
N LEU A 134 7.64 -7.72 17.19
CA LEU A 134 7.40 -9.14 17.50
C LEU A 134 8.66 -9.82 18.03
N ILE A 135 9.81 -9.63 17.38
CA ILE A 135 11.10 -10.19 17.83
C ILE A 135 11.44 -9.68 19.23
N THR A 136 11.21 -8.39 19.49
CA THR A 136 11.41 -7.80 20.82
C THR A 136 10.49 -8.44 21.87
N ALA A 137 9.23 -8.68 21.53
CA ALA A 137 8.28 -9.35 22.41
C ALA A 137 8.71 -10.80 22.71
N VAL A 138 9.18 -11.54 21.70
CA VAL A 138 9.70 -12.91 21.89
C VAL A 138 10.96 -12.93 22.76
N TRP A 139 11.82 -11.92 22.65
CA TRP A 139 13.06 -11.83 23.45
C TRP A 139 12.80 -11.48 24.92
N LEU A 140 11.68 -10.83 25.22
CA LEU A 140 11.27 -10.44 26.57
C LEU A 140 10.35 -11.45 27.26
N ALA A 141 9.82 -12.42 26.51
CA ALA A 141 8.94 -13.49 27.02
C ALA A 141 9.75 -14.70 27.53
#